data_AF-A0A8C4M273-F1
#
_entry.id   AF-A0A8C4M273-F1
#
_cell.length_a   1.000
_cell.length_b   1.000
_cell.length_c   1.000
_cell.angle_alpha   90.00
_cell.angle_beta   90.00
_cell.angle_gamma   90.00
#
_symmetry.space_group_name_H-M   'P 1'
#
loop_
_entity.id
_entity.type
_entity.pdbx_description
1 polymer ?
#
loop_
_entity_poly.entity_id
_entity_poly.type
_entity_poly.pdbx_seq_one_letter_code
_entity_poly.pdbx_strand_id
1 'polypeptide(L)'
;MLRAAWRALSSVRTRAVTHAPVLGLPGGGGARLPCDPWGLLSPPRGLILQAARGYAVRKPVRPSQEDDPPPSTLLKDYQNIPGIEKVDDVVKRLLSLEMASRKEKLKVKQEQLMNKVVANPEDTSSLEARIVALTVKIRNYEEHMRKHRKDKAHKRYLLMSIDQRNKMLKNLRKTNYVVFEKRKAHRRWVTKKALCIRVFQEAQKLKKQRRALKAAAAARKQSQRNPESPSKAGPEAIKENQ
;
A
#
# COMPACT_ATOMS: atom_id res chain seq x y z
N MET A 1 6.95 -6.61 23.96
CA MET A 1 7.04 -5.51 24.96
C MET A 1 7.13 -4.10 24.34
N LEU A 2 6.51 -3.81 23.17
CA LEU A 2 6.45 -2.44 22.60
C LEU A 2 5.09 -2.17 21.92
N ARG A 3 4.00 -2.27 22.69
CA ARG A 3 2.65 -1.83 22.29
C ARG A 3 2.00 -0.87 23.30
N ALA A 4 2.78 -0.32 24.22
CA ALA A 4 2.27 0.44 25.38
C ALA A 4 2.68 1.93 25.41
N ALA A 5 3.12 2.51 24.29
CA ALA A 5 3.64 3.90 24.28
C ALA A 5 2.82 4.88 23.42
N TRP A 6 1.54 4.58 23.13
CA TRP A 6 0.65 5.46 22.34
C TRP A 6 -0.60 5.93 23.12
N ARG A 7 -0.65 5.72 24.44
CA ARG A 7 -1.74 6.18 25.31
C ARG A 7 -1.25 7.15 26.40
N ALA A 8 -0.50 8.18 26.02
CA ALA A 8 -0.01 9.19 26.97
C ALA A 8 -0.17 10.64 26.49
N LEU A 9 -1.00 10.91 25.48
CA LEU A 9 -1.24 12.28 24.98
C LEU A 9 -2.70 12.53 24.55
N SER A 10 -3.66 12.05 25.33
CA SER A 10 -5.08 12.40 25.14
C SER A 10 -5.81 12.47 26.48
N SER A 11 -5.31 13.31 27.38
CA SER A 11 -6.01 13.68 28.61
C SER A 11 -5.79 15.16 28.90
N VAL A 12 -6.41 16.03 28.10
CA VAL A 12 -6.86 17.35 28.58
C VAL A 12 -8.28 17.54 28.04
N ARG A 13 -9.22 17.14 28.89
CA ARG A 13 -10.66 17.40 28.77
C ARG A 13 -10.92 18.64 29.61
N THR A 14 -11.20 19.79 29.00
CA THR A 14 -11.87 20.88 29.69
C THR A 14 -13.37 20.58 29.72
N ARG A 15 -13.89 20.38 30.93
CA ARG A 15 -15.32 20.42 31.24
C ARG A 15 -15.75 21.88 31.29
N ALA A 16 -16.76 22.25 30.53
CA ALA A 16 -17.60 23.40 30.84
C ALA A 16 -19.01 22.85 31.07
N VAL A 17 -19.43 22.92 32.32
CA VAL A 17 -20.76 22.58 32.83
C VAL A 17 -21.61 23.83 32.69
N THR A 18 -22.72 23.75 31.98
CA THR A 18 -23.82 24.71 32.09
C THR A 18 -25.10 23.90 32.26
N HIS A 19 -25.68 23.99 33.46
CA HIS A 19 -27.01 23.52 33.77
C HIS A 19 -28.04 24.41 33.06
N ALA A 20 -29.08 23.81 32.49
CA ALA A 20 -30.35 24.48 32.19
C ALA A 20 -31.47 23.43 32.11
N PRO A 21 -32.72 23.81 32.43
CA PRO A 21 -33.62 23.01 33.25
C PRO A 21 -34.53 22.05 32.47
N VAL A 22 -35.02 21.06 33.19
CA VAL A 22 -36.11 20.17 32.81
C VAL A 22 -37.42 20.96 32.82
N LEU A 23 -38.10 21.00 31.68
CA LEU A 23 -39.52 21.32 31.57
C LEU A 23 -40.14 20.26 30.66
N GLY A 24 -41.03 19.45 31.22
CA GLY A 24 -41.73 18.37 30.53
C GLY A 24 -42.78 18.88 29.57
N LEU A 25 -43.16 18.04 28.61
CA LEU A 25 -44.39 18.18 27.83
C LEU A 25 -45.02 16.80 27.62
N PRO A 26 -46.36 16.66 27.82
CA PRO A 26 -47.11 15.45 27.55
C PRO A 26 -47.69 15.41 26.11
N GLY A 27 -48.00 14.19 25.67
CA GLY A 27 -49.06 13.75 24.75
C GLY A 27 -49.61 14.63 23.61
N GLY A 28 -49.47 14.11 22.38
CA GLY A 28 -50.59 13.73 21.48
C GLY A 28 -51.43 14.81 20.75
N GLY A 29 -51.76 14.52 19.48
CA GLY A 29 -52.90 15.10 18.75
C GLY A 29 -52.52 16.03 17.58
N GLY A 30 -53.15 15.85 16.41
CA GLY A 30 -52.82 16.58 15.18
C GLY A 30 -53.94 17.49 14.64
N ALA A 31 -53.75 17.91 13.38
CA ALA A 31 -54.65 18.55 12.40
C ALA A 31 -54.31 19.99 11.93
N ARG A 32 -53.89 20.06 10.65
CA ARG A 32 -54.15 21.00 9.52
C ARG A 32 -54.36 22.53 9.71
N LEU A 33 -53.46 23.30 9.04
CA LEU A 33 -53.62 24.42 8.05
C LEU A 33 -54.34 25.74 8.46
N PRO A 34 -54.25 26.91 7.74
CA PRO A 34 -53.29 27.44 6.72
C PRO A 34 -52.89 28.97 6.87
N CYS A 35 -52.00 29.46 5.96
CA CYS A 35 -51.78 30.82 5.36
C CYS A 35 -51.79 32.11 6.24
N ASP A 36 -50.63 32.79 6.45
CA ASP A 36 -50.08 33.99 5.72
C ASP A 36 -50.55 35.34 6.33
N PRO A 37 -49.96 36.56 6.11
CA PRO A 37 -48.64 36.98 5.61
C PRO A 37 -47.98 38.20 6.35
N TRP A 38 -46.68 38.51 6.09
CA TRP A 38 -45.88 39.73 6.43
C TRP A 38 -45.79 40.15 7.91
N GLY A 39 -44.67 40.51 8.52
CA GLY A 39 -43.28 40.78 8.13
C GLY A 39 -42.56 41.29 9.40
N LEU A 40 -41.23 41.41 9.37
CA LEU A 40 -40.42 42.45 10.01
C LEU A 40 -38.94 41.99 10.08
N LEU A 41 -38.10 42.80 9.45
CA LEU A 41 -36.70 43.12 9.76
C LEU A 41 -35.70 41.96 9.94
N SER A 42 -34.92 41.72 8.88
CA SER A 42 -33.58 41.13 8.98
C SER A 42 -32.58 42.13 9.60
N PRO A 43 -31.73 41.71 10.54
CA PRO A 43 -30.41 42.29 10.75
C PRO A 43 -29.33 41.51 9.97
N PRO A 44 -28.21 42.17 9.59
CA PRO A 44 -27.24 41.63 8.64
C PRO A 44 -26.22 40.70 9.32
N ARG A 45 -25.55 39.88 8.48
CA ARG A 45 -24.37 39.06 8.79
C ARG A 45 -24.61 37.80 9.63
N GLY A 46 -24.94 36.73 8.92
CA GLY A 46 -24.51 35.39 9.27
C GLY A 46 -24.19 34.63 7.99
N LEU A 47 -22.91 34.33 7.73
CA LEU A 47 -22.53 33.33 6.73
C LEU A 47 -23.05 31.97 7.23
N ILE A 48 -24.30 31.65 6.89
CA ILE A 48 -24.82 30.31 7.03
C ILE A 48 -24.08 29.50 5.97
N LEU A 49 -22.98 28.85 6.38
CA LEU A 49 -22.38 27.77 5.62
C LEU A 49 -23.45 26.71 5.45
N GLN A 50 -24.13 26.76 4.29
CA GLN A 50 -25.05 25.74 3.87
C GLN A 50 -24.22 24.47 3.72
N ALA A 51 -24.29 23.60 4.73
CA ALA A 51 -23.61 22.32 4.72
C ALA A 51 -24.29 21.46 3.65
N ALA A 52 -23.85 21.61 2.42
CA ALA A 52 -24.23 20.74 1.33
C ALA A 52 -23.87 19.32 1.74
N ARG A 53 -24.89 18.50 1.96
CA ARG A 53 -24.75 17.07 2.22
C ARG A 53 -24.17 16.47 0.96
N GLY A 54 -22.84 16.47 0.85
CA GLY A 54 -22.12 15.94 -0.29
C GLY A 54 -22.37 14.45 -0.35
N TYR A 55 -23.39 14.03 -1.08
CA TYR A 55 -23.47 12.66 -1.59
C TYR A 55 -22.12 12.42 -2.24
N ALA A 56 -21.37 11.43 -1.73
CA ALA A 56 -20.06 11.13 -2.26
C ALA A 56 -20.20 10.93 -3.77
N VAL A 57 -19.78 11.93 -4.55
CA VAL A 57 -19.76 11.88 -6.00
C VAL A 57 -18.94 10.64 -6.30
N ARG A 58 -19.60 9.58 -6.78
CA ARG A 58 -18.92 8.34 -7.12
C ARG A 58 -17.94 8.75 -8.20
N LYS A 59 -16.65 8.79 -7.87
CA LYS A 59 -15.60 9.04 -8.86
C LYS A 59 -15.90 8.11 -10.02
N PRO A 60 -15.99 8.63 -11.27
CA PRO A 60 -16.15 7.75 -12.42
C PRO A 60 -15.08 6.67 -12.29
N VAL A 61 -15.52 5.42 -12.19
CA VAL A 61 -14.63 4.28 -12.06
C VAL A 61 -13.81 4.31 -13.33
N ARG A 62 -12.55 4.74 -13.22
CA ARG A 62 -11.62 4.72 -14.35
C ARG A 62 -11.68 3.29 -14.92
N PRO A 63 -11.94 3.13 -16.23
CA PRO A 63 -11.73 1.85 -16.88
C PRO A 63 -10.35 1.38 -16.48
N SER A 64 -10.23 0.13 -16.03
CA SER A 64 -8.97 -0.46 -15.62
C SER A 64 -8.16 -0.76 -16.89
N GLN A 65 -7.79 0.28 -17.64
CA GLN A 65 -7.32 0.21 -19.03
C GLN A 65 -5.87 -0.30 -19.16
N GLU A 66 -5.18 -0.55 -18.04
CA GLU A 66 -3.73 -0.69 -18.04
C GLU A 66 -3.18 -2.12 -18.23
N ASP A 67 -4.04 -3.11 -18.48
CA ASP A 67 -3.60 -4.51 -18.67
C ASP A 67 -4.37 -5.29 -19.76
N ASP A 68 -5.11 -4.62 -20.65
CA ASP A 68 -5.84 -5.32 -21.71
C ASP A 68 -4.91 -5.65 -22.89
N PRO A 69 -4.81 -6.92 -23.32
CA PRO A 69 -3.99 -7.30 -24.45
C PRO A 69 -4.53 -6.67 -25.75
N PRO A 70 -3.65 -6.28 -26.70
CA PRO A 70 -4.08 -5.75 -27.99
C PRO A 70 -5.03 -6.71 -28.72
N PRO A 71 -6.05 -6.22 -29.44
CA PRO A 71 -6.95 -7.08 -30.21
C PRO A 71 -6.22 -7.94 -31.27
N SER A 72 -5.11 -7.46 -31.80
CA SER A 72 -4.29 -8.16 -32.80
C SER A 72 -3.37 -9.24 -32.22
N THR A 73 -3.30 -9.42 -30.90
CA THR A 73 -2.46 -10.49 -30.33
C THR A 73 -3.04 -11.85 -30.69
N LEU A 74 -2.17 -12.77 -31.08
CA LEU A 74 -2.54 -14.15 -31.35
C LEU A 74 -2.98 -14.88 -30.09
N LEU A 75 -3.84 -15.88 -30.28
CA LEU A 75 -4.24 -16.83 -29.26
C LEU A 75 -3.04 -17.58 -28.67
N LYS A 76 -3.07 -17.83 -27.36
CA LYS A 76 -1.98 -18.49 -26.61
C LYS A 76 -1.52 -19.79 -27.27
N ASP A 77 -2.46 -20.63 -27.67
CA ASP A 77 -2.18 -21.98 -28.17
C ASP A 77 -1.46 -21.96 -29.54
N TYR A 78 -1.53 -20.85 -30.28
CA TYR A 78 -0.97 -20.68 -31.62
C TYR A 78 0.32 -19.84 -31.66
N GLN A 79 0.69 -19.18 -30.56
CA GLN A 79 1.88 -18.33 -30.50
C GLN A 79 3.19 -19.12 -30.70
N ASN A 80 3.24 -20.37 -30.26
CA ASN A 80 4.47 -21.19 -30.25
C ASN A 80 4.64 -22.06 -31.52
N ILE A 81 3.76 -21.93 -32.52
CA ILE A 81 3.82 -22.76 -33.72
C ILE A 81 4.82 -22.15 -34.72
N PRO A 82 5.83 -22.91 -35.18
CA PRO A 82 6.80 -22.40 -36.15
C PRO A 82 6.10 -22.06 -37.47
N GLY A 83 6.39 -20.87 -38.03
CA GLY A 83 5.87 -20.43 -39.33
C GLY A 83 4.58 -19.63 -39.30
N ILE A 84 3.97 -19.40 -38.13
CA ILE A 84 2.73 -18.60 -37.98
C ILE A 84 2.89 -17.15 -38.48
N GLU A 85 4.11 -16.61 -38.44
CA GLU A 85 4.41 -15.25 -38.90
C GLU A 85 4.32 -15.08 -40.42
N LYS A 86 4.42 -16.18 -41.18
CA LYS A 86 4.40 -16.18 -42.65
C LYS A 86 3.01 -16.41 -43.24
N VAL A 87 2.01 -16.64 -42.40
CA VAL A 87 0.64 -16.92 -42.84
C VAL A 87 -0.06 -15.61 -43.22
N ASP A 88 -0.97 -15.68 -44.19
CA ASP A 88 -1.78 -14.56 -44.64
C ASP A 88 -2.45 -13.79 -43.49
N ASP A 89 -2.59 -12.47 -43.69
CA ASP A 89 -3.19 -11.56 -42.73
C ASP A 89 -4.62 -11.94 -42.33
N VAL A 90 -5.38 -12.55 -43.25
CA VAL A 90 -6.74 -13.03 -42.99
C VAL A 90 -6.74 -14.13 -41.93
N VAL A 91 -5.85 -15.12 -42.06
CA VAL A 91 -5.73 -16.21 -41.09
C VAL A 91 -5.20 -15.67 -39.77
N LYS A 92 -4.24 -14.74 -39.81
CA LYS A 92 -3.73 -14.06 -38.62
C LYS A 92 -4.84 -13.35 -37.86
N ARG A 93 -5.77 -12.68 -38.55
CA ARG A 93 -6.94 -12.03 -37.96
C ARG A 93 -7.92 -13.03 -37.34
N LEU A 94 -8.18 -14.16 -37.99
CA LEU A 94 -9.04 -15.22 -37.44
C LEU A 94 -8.47 -15.81 -36.14
N LEU A 95 -7.14 -15.92 -36.05
CA LEU A 95 -6.42 -16.42 -34.86
C LEU A 95 -6.09 -15.33 -33.84
N SER A 96 -6.58 -14.10 -34.03
CA SER A 96 -6.34 -12.97 -33.14
C SER A 96 -7.38 -12.87 -32.01
N LEU A 97 -7.05 -12.14 -30.95
CA LEU A 97 -7.97 -11.85 -29.84
C LEU A 97 -9.21 -11.03 -30.25
N GLU A 98 -9.18 -10.33 -31.38
CA GLU A 98 -10.33 -9.64 -31.97
C GLU A 98 -11.53 -10.59 -32.08
N MET A 99 -11.31 -11.74 -32.73
CA MET A 99 -12.34 -12.76 -33.01
C MET A 99 -12.48 -13.80 -31.89
N ALA A 100 -11.64 -13.73 -30.87
CA ALA A 100 -11.57 -14.73 -29.82
C ALA A 100 -12.67 -14.61 -28.75
N SER A 101 -12.98 -15.75 -28.13
CA SER A 101 -13.89 -15.80 -26.98
C SER A 101 -13.31 -15.07 -25.75
N ARG A 102 -14.18 -14.67 -24.81
CA ARG A 102 -13.75 -14.04 -23.56
C ARG A 102 -12.79 -14.94 -22.76
N LYS A 103 -12.95 -16.26 -22.82
CA LYS A 103 -12.07 -17.21 -22.11
C LYS A 103 -10.64 -17.12 -22.63
N GLU A 104 -10.45 -17.02 -23.94
CA GLU A 104 -9.12 -16.88 -24.56
C GLU A 104 -8.44 -15.56 -24.17
N LYS A 105 -9.21 -14.46 -24.14
CA LYS A 105 -8.70 -13.17 -23.61
C LYS A 105 -8.20 -13.29 -22.18
N LEU A 106 -8.90 -14.08 -21.34
CA LEU A 106 -8.47 -14.33 -19.95
C LEU A 106 -7.22 -15.20 -19.88
N LYS A 107 -7.03 -16.19 -20.77
CA LYS A 107 -5.81 -17.00 -20.82
C LYS A 107 -4.59 -16.12 -21.14
N VAL A 108 -4.69 -15.27 -22.15
CA VAL A 108 -3.60 -14.34 -22.54
C VAL A 108 -3.30 -13.35 -21.42
N LYS A 109 -4.33 -12.77 -20.78
CA LYS A 109 -4.15 -11.89 -19.60
C LYS A 109 -3.46 -12.61 -18.44
N GLN A 110 -3.81 -13.88 -18.20
CA GLN A 110 -3.20 -14.68 -17.14
C GLN A 110 -1.71 -14.89 -17.42
N GLU A 111 -1.34 -15.27 -18.63
CA GLU A 111 0.04 -15.47 -19.05
C GLU A 111 0.87 -14.19 -18.94
N GLN A 112 0.37 -13.07 -19.46
CA GLN A 112 1.04 -11.77 -19.34
C GLN A 112 1.29 -11.39 -17.87
N LEU A 113 0.32 -11.65 -16.98
CA LEU A 113 0.49 -11.39 -15.55
C LEU A 113 1.41 -12.39 -14.87
N MET A 114 1.44 -13.66 -15.30
CA MET A 114 2.36 -14.66 -14.79
C MET A 114 3.80 -14.29 -15.12
N ASN A 115 4.09 -13.92 -16.37
CA ASN A 115 5.41 -13.48 -16.81
C ASN A 115 5.89 -12.21 -16.09
N LYS A 116 4.98 -11.31 -15.71
CA LYS A 116 5.31 -10.08 -14.97
C LYS A 116 5.60 -10.31 -13.48
N VAL A 117 4.93 -11.27 -12.85
CA VAL A 117 4.88 -11.39 -11.38
C VAL A 117 5.66 -12.59 -10.86
N VAL A 118 5.53 -13.73 -11.52
CA VAL A 118 6.06 -15.01 -11.07
C VAL A 118 7.49 -15.16 -11.60
N ALA A 119 8.39 -15.69 -10.77
CA ALA A 119 9.77 -15.97 -11.21
C ALA A 119 9.82 -17.08 -12.27
N ASN A 120 9.08 -18.17 -12.02
CA ASN A 120 8.97 -19.32 -12.92
C ASN A 120 7.55 -19.37 -13.52
N PRO A 121 7.35 -19.06 -14.80
CA PRO A 121 6.01 -19.01 -15.40
C PRO A 121 5.37 -20.40 -15.60
N GLU A 122 6.16 -21.46 -15.65
CA GLU A 122 5.68 -22.84 -15.84
C GLU A 122 5.00 -23.42 -14.59
N ASP A 123 5.38 -22.92 -13.40
CA ASP A 123 4.93 -23.44 -12.11
C ASP A 123 3.49 -23.02 -11.76
N THR A 124 2.52 -23.83 -12.17
CA THR A 124 1.09 -23.58 -11.93
C THR A 124 0.67 -23.82 -10.48
N SER A 125 1.36 -24.70 -9.76
CA SER A 125 1.05 -25.09 -8.37
C SER A 125 1.45 -24.04 -7.34
N SER A 126 2.36 -23.13 -7.70
CA SER A 126 2.90 -22.10 -6.83
C SER A 126 1.80 -21.18 -6.26
N LEU A 127 1.99 -20.69 -5.03
CA LEU A 127 1.04 -19.74 -4.42
C LEU A 127 0.92 -18.46 -5.24
N GLU A 128 2.00 -18.04 -5.91
CA GLU A 128 2.02 -16.85 -6.76
C GLU A 128 1.13 -17.03 -7.99
N ALA A 129 1.34 -18.11 -8.76
CA ALA A 129 0.54 -18.45 -9.94
C ALA A 129 -0.95 -18.58 -9.61
N ARG A 130 -1.28 -19.30 -8.52
CA ARG A 130 -2.67 -19.45 -8.06
C ARG A 130 -3.32 -18.10 -7.75
N ILE A 131 -2.57 -17.19 -7.15
CA ILE A 131 -3.12 -15.86 -6.88
C ILE A 131 -3.27 -15.03 -8.16
N VAL A 132 -2.34 -15.13 -9.12
CA VAL A 132 -2.48 -14.47 -10.43
C VAL A 132 -3.76 -14.96 -11.11
N ALA A 133 -3.98 -16.28 -11.18
CA ALA A 133 -5.20 -16.87 -11.74
C ALA A 133 -6.48 -16.39 -11.04
N LEU A 134 -6.50 -16.33 -9.70
CA LEU A 134 -7.63 -15.76 -8.95
C LEU A 134 -7.83 -14.27 -9.23
N THR A 135 -6.75 -13.51 -9.44
CA THR A 135 -6.81 -12.08 -9.72
C THR A 135 -7.46 -11.83 -11.09
N VAL A 136 -7.14 -12.63 -12.11
CA VAL A 136 -7.79 -12.59 -13.43
C VAL A 136 -9.28 -12.91 -13.30
N LYS A 137 -9.65 -13.94 -12.53
CA LYS A 137 -11.07 -14.28 -12.27
C LYS A 137 -11.83 -13.15 -11.59
N ILE A 138 -11.23 -12.51 -10.58
CA ILE A 138 -11.84 -11.38 -9.86
C ILE A 138 -12.09 -10.21 -10.82
N ARG A 139 -11.10 -9.84 -11.65
CA ARG A 139 -11.26 -8.76 -12.65
C ARG A 139 -12.41 -9.07 -13.62
N ASN A 140 -12.51 -10.31 -14.10
CA ASN A 140 -13.62 -10.74 -14.95
C ASN A 140 -14.99 -10.64 -14.25
N TYR A 141 -15.09 -11.03 -12.98
CA TYR A 141 -16.32 -10.87 -12.21
C TYR A 141 -16.66 -9.41 -11.94
N GLU A 142 -15.68 -8.54 -11.71
CA GLU A 142 -15.88 -7.11 -11.58
C GLU A 142 -16.46 -6.50 -12.87
N GLU A 143 -15.91 -6.87 -14.04
CA GLU A 143 -16.45 -6.48 -15.35
C GLU A 143 -17.89 -6.93 -15.54
N HIS A 144 -18.20 -8.20 -15.20
CA HIS A 144 -19.58 -8.72 -15.24
C HIS A 144 -20.52 -7.94 -14.31
N MET A 145 -20.10 -7.68 -13.07
CA MET A 145 -20.89 -6.94 -12.08
C MET A 145 -21.12 -5.48 -12.46
N ARG A 146 -20.21 -4.85 -13.22
CA ARG A 146 -20.40 -3.49 -13.73
C ARG A 146 -21.62 -3.43 -14.66
N LYS A 147 -21.80 -4.44 -15.52
CA LYS A 147 -22.94 -4.57 -16.44
C LYS A 147 -24.19 -5.13 -15.75
N HIS A 148 -24.05 -6.20 -14.98
CA HIS A 148 -25.17 -6.95 -14.37
C HIS A 148 -25.19 -6.81 -12.85
N ARG A 149 -25.61 -5.64 -12.34
CA ARG A 149 -25.54 -5.32 -10.91
C ARG A 149 -26.49 -6.14 -10.01
N LYS A 150 -27.56 -6.72 -10.58
CA LYS A 150 -28.59 -7.44 -9.82
C LYS A 150 -28.27 -8.93 -9.61
N ASP A 151 -27.30 -9.48 -10.35
CA ASP A 151 -26.92 -10.88 -10.27
C ASP A 151 -26.21 -11.19 -8.94
N LYS A 152 -26.90 -11.96 -8.07
CA LYS A 152 -26.41 -12.28 -6.72
C LYS A 152 -25.44 -13.44 -6.70
N ALA A 153 -25.57 -14.38 -7.65
CA ALA A 153 -24.70 -15.55 -7.74
C ALA A 153 -23.26 -15.12 -8.04
N HIS A 154 -23.07 -14.29 -9.06
CA HIS A 154 -21.75 -13.76 -9.41
C HIS A 154 -21.19 -12.80 -8.35
N LYS A 155 -22.05 -12.04 -7.67
CA LYS A 155 -21.62 -11.23 -6.51
C LYS A 155 -21.06 -12.12 -5.39
N ARG A 156 -21.71 -13.26 -5.10
CA ARG A 156 -21.21 -14.24 -4.14
C ARG A 156 -19.87 -14.83 -4.58
N TYR A 157 -19.74 -15.27 -5.83
CA TYR A 157 -18.48 -15.81 -6.36
C TYR A 157 -17.33 -14.79 -6.31
N LEU A 158 -17.62 -13.52 -6.60
CA LEU A 158 -16.66 -12.43 -6.49
C LEU A 158 -16.14 -12.29 -5.05
N LEU A 159 -17.04 -12.21 -4.06
CA LEU A 159 -16.67 -12.10 -2.65
C LEU A 159 -15.85 -13.31 -2.18
N MET A 160 -16.30 -14.53 -2.48
CA MET A 160 -15.57 -15.74 -2.14
C MET A 160 -14.17 -15.79 -2.76
N SER A 161 -14.04 -15.36 -4.02
CA SER A 161 -12.74 -15.32 -4.71
C SER A 161 -11.80 -14.29 -4.10
N ILE A 162 -12.33 -13.14 -3.67
CA ILE A 162 -11.57 -12.11 -2.94
C ILE A 162 -11.05 -12.68 -1.61
N ASP A 163 -11.89 -13.37 -0.86
CA ASP A 163 -11.51 -13.97 0.43
C ASP A 163 -10.49 -15.09 0.26
N GLN A 164 -10.67 -15.96 -0.74
CA GLN A 164 -9.70 -16.99 -1.08
C GLN A 164 -8.33 -16.37 -1.44
N ARG A 165 -8.31 -15.32 -2.26
CA ARG A 165 -7.10 -14.56 -2.59
C ARG A 165 -6.45 -13.96 -1.34
N ASN A 166 -7.24 -13.37 -0.45
CA ASN A 166 -6.75 -12.77 0.79
C ASN A 166 -6.13 -13.83 1.73
N LYS A 167 -6.74 -15.02 1.81
CA LYS A 167 -6.19 -16.16 2.54
C LYS A 167 -4.82 -16.58 1.98
N MET A 168 -4.69 -16.71 0.67
CA MET A 168 -3.41 -17.05 0.02
C MET A 168 -2.35 -15.95 0.22
N LEU A 169 -2.73 -14.67 0.15
CA LEU A 169 -1.83 -13.54 0.43
C LEU A 169 -1.36 -13.53 1.89
N LYS A 170 -2.23 -13.88 2.84
CA LYS A 170 -1.86 -14.03 4.25
C LYS A 170 -0.85 -15.16 4.44
N ASN A 171 -0.98 -16.25 3.69
CA ASN A 171 -0.04 -17.36 3.70
C ASN A 171 1.31 -16.95 3.09
N LEU A 172 1.31 -16.30 1.92
CA LEU A 172 2.55 -15.77 1.31
C LEU A 172 3.31 -14.82 2.24
N ARG A 173 2.59 -13.96 2.97
CA ARG A 173 3.21 -13.04 3.93
C ARG A 173 3.94 -13.78 5.05
N LYS A 174 3.51 -14.99 5.41
CA LYS A 174 4.14 -15.81 6.46
C LYS A 174 5.34 -16.60 5.92
N THR A 175 5.26 -17.11 4.69
CA THR A 175 6.31 -17.94 4.10
C THR A 175 7.40 -17.09 3.46
N ASN A 176 7.05 -16.28 2.45
CA ASN A 176 7.98 -15.54 1.60
C ASN A 176 7.63 -14.05 1.56
N TYR A 177 8.16 -13.29 2.50
CA TYR A 177 7.86 -11.86 2.62
C TYR A 177 8.34 -11.03 1.43
N VAL A 178 9.50 -11.36 0.85
CA VAL A 178 10.09 -10.63 -0.29
C VAL A 178 9.16 -10.65 -1.51
N VAL A 179 8.66 -11.84 -1.85
CA VAL A 179 7.68 -12.04 -2.93
C VAL A 179 6.38 -11.28 -2.63
N PHE A 180 5.89 -11.37 -1.39
CA PHE A 180 4.68 -10.66 -0.98
C PHE A 180 4.82 -9.14 -1.16
N GLU A 181 5.98 -8.57 -0.83
CA GLU A 181 6.25 -7.14 -0.95
C GLU A 181 6.25 -6.65 -2.40
N LYS A 182 6.80 -7.44 -3.35
CA LYS A 182 6.79 -7.13 -4.79
C LYS A 182 5.38 -6.80 -5.31
N ARG A 183 4.32 -7.33 -4.70
CA ARG A 183 2.92 -7.06 -5.08
C ARG A 183 2.25 -5.86 -4.42
N LYS A 184 2.79 -5.31 -3.32
CA LYS A 184 2.08 -4.32 -2.48
C LYS A 184 2.95 -3.15 -2.03
N ALA A 185 3.71 -2.59 -2.96
CA ALA A 185 4.45 -1.36 -2.76
C ALA A 185 3.61 -0.15 -3.22
N HIS A 186 2.77 0.42 -2.34
CA HIS A 186 2.12 1.70 -2.67
C HIS A 186 3.15 2.84 -2.57
N ARG A 187 3.16 3.76 -3.56
CA ARG A 187 4.20 4.78 -3.74
C ARG A 187 4.56 5.52 -2.44
N ARG A 188 3.56 5.91 -1.65
CA ARG A 188 3.74 6.56 -0.33
C ARG A 188 4.53 5.71 0.67
N TRP A 189 4.26 4.41 0.76
CA TRP A 189 4.98 3.52 1.68
C TRP A 189 6.37 3.18 1.19
N VAL A 190 6.57 3.07 -0.13
CA VAL A 190 7.91 2.93 -0.71
C VAL A 190 8.78 4.12 -0.32
N THR A 191 8.27 5.34 -0.54
CA THR A 191 8.97 6.57 -0.17
C THR A 191 9.22 6.64 1.34
N LYS A 192 8.23 6.29 2.17
CA LYS A 192 8.39 6.28 3.64
C LYS A 192 9.42 5.25 4.10
N LYS A 193 9.39 4.04 3.55
CA LYS A 193 10.33 2.96 3.90
C LYS A 193 11.76 3.34 3.50
N ALA A 194 11.96 3.89 2.30
CA ALA A 194 13.25 4.38 1.85
C ALA A 194 13.82 5.49 2.76
N LEU A 195 12.98 6.45 3.16
CA LEU A 195 13.36 7.50 4.12
C LEU A 195 13.80 6.90 5.46
N CYS A 196 13.01 6.00 6.04
CA CYS A 196 13.33 5.38 7.32
C CYS A 196 14.66 4.62 7.29
N ILE A 197 14.97 3.93 6.19
CA ILE A 197 16.25 3.23 6.01
C ILE A 197 17.41 4.23 6.02
N ARG A 198 17.28 5.35 5.29
CA ARG A 198 18.32 6.41 5.27
C ARG A 198 18.54 7.03 6.66
N VAL A 199 17.46 7.40 7.34
CA VAL A 199 17.53 7.98 8.70
C VAL A 199 18.19 7.01 9.67
N PHE A 200 17.89 5.71 9.56
CA PHE A 200 18.51 4.69 10.40
C PHE A 200 20.02 4.57 10.16
N GLN A 201 20.46 4.56 8.90
CA GLN A 201 21.88 4.50 8.55
C GLN A 201 22.63 5.73 9.08
N GLU A 202 22.07 6.92 8.93
CA GLU A 202 22.65 8.16 9.47
C GLU A 202 22.74 8.16 10.99
N ALA A 203 21.69 7.70 11.68
CA ALA A 203 21.70 7.57 13.13
C ALA A 203 22.78 6.58 13.62
N GLN A 204 23.04 5.49 12.88
CA GLN A 204 24.11 4.55 13.20
C GLN A 204 25.49 5.17 12.98
N LYS A 205 25.69 5.93 11.90
CA LYS A 205 26.95 6.66 11.64
C LYS A 205 27.28 7.62 12.79
N LEU A 206 26.32 8.46 13.19
CA LEU A 206 26.49 9.41 14.29
C LEU A 206 26.76 8.71 15.63
N LYS A 207 26.08 7.58 15.91
CA LYS A 207 26.37 6.77 17.10
C LYS A 207 27.80 6.22 17.07
N LYS A 208 28.27 5.73 15.93
CA LYS A 208 29.64 5.21 15.77
C LYS A 208 30.68 6.32 15.99
N GLN A 209 30.45 7.51 15.41
CA GLN A 209 31.30 8.69 15.62
C GLN A 209 31.33 9.11 17.10
N ARG A 210 30.17 9.22 17.76
CA ARG A 210 30.10 9.55 19.19
C ARG A 210 30.84 8.52 20.06
N ARG A 211 30.73 7.23 19.75
CA ARG A 211 31.48 6.17 20.46
C ARG A 211 32.98 6.32 20.25
N ALA A 212 33.42 6.58 19.02
CA ALA A 212 34.83 6.80 18.70
C ALA A 212 35.40 8.03 19.42
N LEU A 213 34.68 9.16 19.41
CA LEU A 213 35.07 10.38 20.13
C LEU A 213 35.16 10.15 21.64
N LYS A 214 34.20 9.43 22.23
CA LYS A 214 34.24 9.07 23.66
C LYS A 214 35.41 8.14 23.99
N ALA A 215 35.69 7.15 23.14
CA ALA A 215 36.83 6.26 23.31
C ALA A 215 38.16 7.02 23.19
N ALA A 216 38.29 7.91 22.21
CA ALA A 216 39.47 8.77 22.05
C ALA A 216 39.65 9.72 23.23
N ALA A 217 38.57 10.31 23.76
CA ALA A 217 38.62 11.15 24.94
C ALA A 217 39.01 10.35 26.21
N ALA A 218 38.53 9.11 26.35
CA ALA A 218 38.93 8.22 27.44
C ALA A 218 40.42 7.84 27.36
N ALA A 219 40.92 7.51 26.17
CA ALA A 219 42.34 7.23 25.94
C ALA A 219 43.24 8.45 26.21
N ARG A 220 42.81 9.66 25.82
CA ARG A 220 43.49 10.92 26.17
C ARG A 220 43.52 11.19 27.68
N LYS A 221 42.42 10.90 28.39
CA LYS A 221 42.39 11.02 29.86
C LYS A 221 43.28 9.99 30.55
N GLN A 222 43.39 8.78 30.03
CA GLN A 222 44.30 7.76 30.56
C GLN A 222 45.78 8.12 30.35
N SER A 223 46.14 8.65 29.17
CA SER A 223 47.49 9.14 28.91
C SER A 223 47.87 10.35 29.76
N GLN A 224 46.93 11.27 30.04
CA GLN A 224 47.18 12.38 30.97
C GLN A 224 47.19 11.97 32.46
N ARG A 225 46.54 10.85 32.84
CA ARG A 225 46.61 10.29 34.21
C ARG A 225 47.90 9.51 34.48
N ASN A 226 48.64 9.13 33.44
CA ASN A 226 50.01 8.62 33.53
C ASN A 226 51.00 9.70 33.04
N PRO A 227 51.25 10.77 33.79
CA PRO A 227 52.48 11.52 33.56
C PRO A 227 53.64 10.72 34.19
N GLU A 228 54.68 10.51 33.38
CA GLU A 228 56.02 9.99 33.73
C GLU A 228 56.25 8.47 33.72
N SER A 229 56.89 8.02 32.63
CA SER A 229 58.23 7.43 32.72
C SER A 229 58.98 7.61 31.39
N PRO A 230 59.75 8.69 31.19
CA PRO A 230 60.98 8.63 30.42
C PRO A 230 62.10 8.28 31.40
N SER A 231 62.39 6.98 31.57
CA SER A 231 63.60 6.56 32.25
C SER A 231 64.80 7.09 31.45
N LYS A 232 65.58 7.95 32.11
CA LYS A 232 66.87 8.48 31.65
C LYS A 232 67.69 7.39 30.96
N ALA A 233 67.91 7.51 29.65
CA ALA A 233 69.08 6.91 29.02
C ALA A 233 70.28 7.78 29.42
N GLY A 234 71.07 7.30 30.38
CA GLY A 234 72.35 7.92 30.69
C GLY A 234 73.33 7.71 29.54
N PRO A 235 74.25 8.65 29.26
CA PRO A 235 75.38 8.39 28.39
C PRO A 235 76.38 7.51 29.16
N GLU A 236 76.39 6.20 28.90
CA GLU A 236 77.54 5.37 29.30
C GLU A 236 78.67 5.57 28.29
N ALA A 237 79.76 6.12 28.82
CA ALA A 237 81.03 6.26 28.15
C ALA A 237 81.62 4.89 27.79
N ILE A 238 81.77 4.62 26.50
CA ILE A 238 82.70 3.60 26.02
C ILE A 238 84.06 4.30 25.88
N LYS A 239 84.97 3.99 26.81
CA LYS A 239 86.39 4.27 26.67
C LYS A 239 86.97 3.28 25.67
N GLU A 240 87.50 3.76 24.56
CA GLU A 240 88.47 3.04 23.74
C GLU A 240 89.77 2.87 24.55
N ASN A 241 90.24 1.62 24.65
CA ASN A 241 91.65 1.28 24.84
C ASN A 241 91.87 -0.17 24.39
N GLN A 242 92.86 -0.31 23.50
CA GLN A 242 93.41 -1.50 22.81
C GLN A 242 92.75 -1.90 21.49
#